data_AF-A0A938Y0F0-F1
#
_entry.id   AF-A0A938Y0F0-F1
#
_cell.length_a   1.000
_cell.length_b   1.000
_cell.length_c   1.000
_cell.angle_alpha   90.00
_cell.angle_beta   90.00
_cell.angle_gamma   90.00
#
_symmetry.space_group_name_H-M   'P 1'
#
loop_
_entity.id
_entity.type
_entity.pdbx_description
1 polymer ?
#
loop_
_entity_poly.entity_id
_entity_poly.type
_entity_poly.pdbx_seq_one_letter_code
_entity_poly.pdbx_strand_id
1 'polypeptide(L)'
;MAKFKIFNVVAGLTIATSLVSGYGIANANTSYFVAAAQQETTLKGKAGIQLIAPISKEDRKLHADVIAKLDGQNGWRLTDRGLEKFYPARTGTVEINGEKIDVNSDGTFEVKGIKEKELKGTFKRKDYTAQKSIKLKDGTQNDLELFC
;
A
#
# COMPACT_ATOMS: atom_id res chain seq x y z
N MET A 1 -42.82 9.42 -12.08
CA MET A 1 -41.51 8.92 -12.56
C MET A 1 -40.58 8.77 -11.36
N ALA A 2 -39.78 7.69 -11.37
CA ALA A 2 -38.72 7.28 -10.43
C ALA A 2 -39.09 7.02 -8.95
N LYS A 3 -39.03 5.73 -8.60
CA LYS A 3 -39.20 5.12 -7.28
C LYS A 3 -37.87 5.18 -6.50
N PHE A 4 -37.89 5.69 -5.27
CA PHE A 4 -36.80 5.48 -4.30
C PHE A 4 -37.11 4.25 -3.45
N LYS A 5 -36.24 3.23 -3.49
CA LYS A 5 -36.29 2.07 -2.60
C LYS A 5 -35.32 2.28 -1.44
N ILE A 6 -35.85 2.36 -0.23
CA ILE A 6 -35.10 2.28 1.03
C ILE A 6 -34.95 0.79 1.36
N PHE A 7 -33.73 0.31 1.53
CA PHE A 7 -33.48 -1.04 2.05
C PHE A 7 -33.04 -0.96 3.51
N ASN A 8 -33.87 -1.55 4.38
CA ASN A 8 -33.54 -1.89 5.76
C ASN A 8 -32.43 -2.95 5.78
N VAL A 9 -31.42 -2.75 6.61
CA VAL A 9 -30.50 -3.83 7.04
C VAL A 9 -30.61 -3.93 8.56
N VAL A 10 -31.37 -4.93 9.01
CA VAL A 10 -31.30 -5.49 10.35
C VAL A 10 -31.13 -7.00 10.19
N ALA A 11 -29.96 -7.50 10.56
CA ALA A 11 -29.72 -8.89 10.97
C ALA A 11 -28.38 -8.84 11.72
N GLY A 12 -28.32 -9.01 13.04
CA GLY A 12 -28.85 -10.16 13.77
C GLY A 12 -27.72 -11.18 13.91
N LEU A 13 -26.73 -10.87 14.75
CA LEU A 13 -25.62 -11.78 15.07
C LEU A 13 -26.09 -12.73 16.19
N THR A 14 -26.49 -13.94 15.82
CA THR A 14 -26.70 -15.03 16.78
C THR A 14 -25.55 -16.01 16.61
N ILE A 15 -24.63 -16.05 17.58
CA ILE A 15 -23.57 -17.05 17.63
C ILE A 15 -24.17 -18.30 18.29
N ALA A 16 -24.48 -19.32 17.49
CA ALA A 16 -24.76 -20.66 18.00
C ALA A 16 -23.48 -21.50 17.90
N THR A 17 -22.84 -21.70 19.04
CA THR A 17 -21.81 -22.72 19.24
C THR A 17 -22.46 -24.10 19.24
N SER A 18 -21.97 -25.01 18.40
CA SER A 18 -22.05 -26.44 18.69
C SER A 18 -20.89 -27.18 18.04
N LEU A 19 -19.98 -27.64 18.90
CA LEU A 19 -19.04 -28.72 18.65
C LEU A 19 -19.82 -29.99 18.29
N VAL A 20 -19.48 -30.63 17.17
CA VAL A 20 -19.69 -32.07 16.97
C VAL A 20 -18.44 -32.65 16.34
N SER A 21 -17.61 -33.27 17.18
CA SER A 21 -16.66 -34.29 16.78
C SER A 21 -17.44 -35.59 16.51
N GLY A 22 -17.36 -36.13 15.30
CA GLY A 22 -17.99 -37.41 14.97
C GLY A 22 -17.52 -37.91 13.61
N TYR A 23 -16.78 -39.01 13.61
CA TYR A 23 -16.39 -39.77 12.42
C TYR A 23 -17.62 -40.33 11.71
N GLY A 24 -17.63 -40.27 10.37
CA GLY A 24 -18.27 -41.30 9.56
C GLY A 24 -19.22 -40.82 8.46
N ILE A 25 -18.99 -41.44 7.30
CA ILE A 25 -19.91 -41.70 6.17
C ILE A 25 -20.07 -40.58 5.14
N ALA A 26 -19.35 -40.78 4.04
CA ALA A 26 -19.55 -40.11 2.76
C ALA A 26 -20.96 -40.35 2.22
N ASN A 27 -21.62 -39.28 1.78
CA ASN A 27 -22.78 -39.37 0.88
C ASN A 27 -22.67 -38.27 -0.19
N ALA A 28 -22.97 -38.66 -1.42
CA ALA A 28 -22.73 -37.91 -2.65
C ALA A 28 -23.65 -36.68 -2.78
N ASN A 29 -23.21 -35.73 -3.60
CA ASN A 29 -23.93 -34.53 -4.07
C ASN A 29 -23.99 -33.33 -3.12
N THR A 30 -22.83 -32.89 -2.63
CA THR A 30 -22.66 -31.46 -2.35
C THR A 30 -21.40 -30.99 -3.03
N SER A 31 -21.56 -30.38 -4.20
CA SER A 31 -20.53 -29.52 -4.77
C SER A 31 -20.39 -28.35 -3.81
N TYR A 32 -19.55 -28.50 -2.80
CA TYR A 32 -19.05 -27.37 -2.05
C TYR A 32 -18.30 -26.53 -3.07
N PHE A 33 -18.95 -25.49 -3.60
CA PHE A 33 -18.22 -24.30 -3.99
C PHE A 33 -17.54 -23.83 -2.72
N VAL A 34 -16.33 -24.33 -2.47
CA VAL A 34 -15.38 -23.58 -1.67
C VAL A 34 -15.22 -22.32 -2.49
N ALA A 35 -15.94 -21.26 -2.13
CA ALA A 35 -15.59 -19.93 -2.56
C ALA A 35 -14.15 -19.78 -2.12
N ALA A 36 -13.22 -20.00 -3.04
CA ALA A 36 -11.81 -19.77 -2.79
C ALA A 36 -11.78 -18.35 -2.24
N ALA A 37 -11.43 -18.23 -0.95
CA ALA A 37 -11.33 -16.94 -0.30
C ALA A 37 -10.36 -16.15 -1.19
N GLN A 38 -10.92 -15.24 -1.98
CA GLN A 38 -10.17 -14.52 -2.98
C GLN A 38 -9.18 -13.71 -2.15
N GLN A 39 -7.91 -14.10 -2.19
CA GLN A 39 -6.88 -13.54 -1.33
C GLN A 39 -6.78 -12.05 -1.66
N GLU A 40 -7.44 -11.23 -0.85
CA GLU A 40 -7.46 -9.79 -1.06
C GLU A 40 -6.04 -9.29 -0.87
N THR A 41 -5.46 -8.79 -1.95
CA THR A 41 -4.10 -8.24 -1.88
C THR A 41 -4.17 -6.81 -1.40
N THR A 42 -3.29 -6.47 -0.45
CA THR A 42 -3.13 -5.12 0.05
C THR A 42 -1.87 -4.51 -0.56
N LEU A 43 -2.03 -3.36 -1.20
CA LEU A 43 -0.93 -2.51 -1.63
C LEU A 43 -0.70 -1.44 -0.56
N LYS A 44 0.53 -1.32 -0.10
CA LYS A 44 0.98 -0.17 0.67
C LYS A 44 1.97 0.62 -0.17
N GLY A 45 2.12 1.90 0.14
CA GLY A 45 3.10 2.69 -0.58
C GLY A 45 3.37 4.03 0.04
N LYS A 46 4.31 4.72 -0.58
CA LYS A 46 4.74 6.05 -0.19
C LYS A 46 4.86 6.92 -1.44
N ALA A 47 4.29 8.11 -1.36
CA ALA A 47 4.29 9.07 -2.46
C ALA A 47 4.77 10.45 -1.98
N GLY A 48 5.67 11.06 -2.75
CA GLY A 48 6.24 12.35 -2.40
C GLY A 48 7.45 12.72 -3.26
N ILE A 49 8.29 13.60 -2.73
CA ILE A 49 9.57 13.99 -3.34
C ILE A 49 10.68 13.44 -2.46
N GLN A 50 11.67 12.79 -3.07
CA GLN A 50 12.84 12.28 -2.37
C GLN A 50 14.08 13.04 -2.84
N LEU A 51 14.57 13.93 -2.00
CA LEU A 51 15.86 14.58 -2.26
C LEU A 51 16.98 13.60 -1.88
N ILE A 52 17.92 13.41 -2.80
CA ILE A 52 19.10 12.59 -2.60
C ILE A 52 20.32 13.50 -2.79
N ALA A 53 21.10 13.66 -1.72
CA ALA A 53 22.42 14.24 -1.78
C ALA A 53 23.43 13.08 -1.83
N PRO A 54 23.91 12.67 -3.02
CA PRO A 54 24.82 11.54 -3.14
C PRO A 54 26.12 11.82 -2.39
N ILE A 55 26.62 10.82 -1.67
CA ILE A 55 27.87 10.92 -0.91
C ILE A 55 28.76 9.76 -1.29
N SER A 56 29.94 10.09 -1.82
CA SER A 56 30.95 9.10 -2.21
C SER A 56 31.44 8.31 -0.99
N LYS A 57 32.06 7.15 -1.24
CA LYS A 57 32.67 6.35 -0.16
C LYS A 57 33.84 7.08 0.52
N GLU A 58 34.53 7.95 -0.22
CA GLU A 58 35.64 8.75 0.29
C GLU A 58 35.14 9.86 1.20
N ASP A 59 34.12 10.62 0.76
CA ASP A 59 33.50 11.68 1.57
C ASP A 59 32.85 11.12 2.85
N ARG A 60 32.27 9.91 2.78
CA ARG A 60 31.74 9.21 3.96
C ARG A 60 32.80 8.94 5.02
N LYS A 61 34.05 8.68 4.60
CA LYS A 61 35.18 8.48 5.52
C LYS A 61 35.71 9.80 6.02
N LEU A 62 35.86 10.79 5.12
CA LEU A 62 36.49 12.08 5.42
C LEU A 62 35.60 12.97 6.31
N HIS A 63 34.27 12.86 6.16
CA HIS A 63 33.28 13.71 6.84
C HIS A 63 32.30 12.89 7.70
N ALA A 64 32.75 11.76 8.24
CA ALA A 64 31.91 10.83 9.00
C ALA A 64 31.17 11.50 10.17
N ASP A 65 31.82 12.42 10.88
CA ASP A 65 31.25 13.14 12.02
C ASP A 65 30.13 14.12 11.61
N VAL A 66 30.31 14.83 10.50
CA VAL A 66 29.32 15.75 9.94
C VAL A 66 28.12 14.97 9.42
N ILE A 67 28.37 13.88 8.70
CA ILE A 67 27.32 13.01 8.15
C ILE A 67 26.51 12.37 9.28
N ALA A 68 27.16 11.89 10.34
CA ALA A 68 26.48 11.32 11.50
C ALA A 68 25.59 12.34 12.23
N LYS A 69 25.99 13.62 12.26
CA LYS A 69 25.14 14.69 12.83
C LYS A 69 23.93 14.99 11.96
N LEU A 70 24.07 14.90 10.64
CA LEU A 70 22.96 15.15 9.71
C LEU A 70 21.98 13.97 9.66
N ASP A 71 22.44 12.74 9.87
CA ASP A 71 21.58 11.56 9.95
C ASP A 71 20.59 11.67 11.12
N GLY A 72 19.29 11.56 10.82
CA GLY A 72 18.21 11.75 11.80
C GLY A 72 17.84 13.21 12.08
N GLN A 73 18.62 14.20 11.63
CA GLN A 73 18.28 15.61 11.82
C GLN A 73 17.32 16.13 10.74
N ASN A 74 16.28 16.85 11.15
CA ASN A 74 15.35 17.53 10.25
C ASN A 74 14.77 16.63 9.14
N GLY A 75 14.63 15.33 9.41
CA GLY A 75 14.12 14.33 8.46
C GLY A 75 15.13 13.85 7.41
N TRP A 76 16.41 14.20 7.55
CA TRP A 76 17.49 13.58 6.78
C TRP A 76 17.78 12.18 7.31
N ARG A 77 18.15 11.28 6.40
CA ARG A 77 18.54 9.91 6.71
C ARG A 77 19.68 9.47 5.82
N LEU A 78 20.73 8.91 6.41
CA LEU A 78 21.84 8.33 5.67
C LEU A 78 21.42 6.96 5.11
N THR A 79 21.61 6.76 3.82
CA THR A 79 21.41 5.50 3.10
C THR A 79 22.69 5.11 2.37
N ASP A 80 22.66 4.00 1.63
CA ASP A 80 23.69 3.60 0.69
C ASP A 80 23.87 4.60 -0.47
N ARG A 81 22.79 5.27 -0.89
CA ARG A 81 22.80 6.27 -1.98
C ARG A 81 23.34 7.63 -1.55
N GLY A 82 23.16 8.02 -0.28
CA GLY A 82 23.60 9.32 0.20
C GLY A 82 22.85 9.78 1.44
N LEU A 83 22.82 11.09 1.69
CA LEU A 83 21.85 11.67 2.60
C LEU A 83 20.54 11.89 1.86
N GLU A 84 19.45 11.36 2.40
CA GLU A 84 18.14 11.41 1.79
C GLU A 84 17.16 12.16 2.67
N LYS A 85 16.26 12.93 2.05
CA LYS A 85 15.16 13.57 2.75
C LYS A 85 13.87 13.42 1.95
N PHE A 86 12.85 12.93 2.65
CA PHE A 86 11.55 12.69 2.05
C PHE A 86 10.56 13.80 2.40
N TYR A 87 9.88 14.32 1.37
CA TYR A 87 8.81 15.29 1.49
C TYR A 87 7.50 14.66 1.02
N PRO A 88 6.53 14.40 1.93
CA PRO A 88 5.30 13.73 1.59
C PRO A 88 4.44 14.50 0.58
N ALA A 89 3.65 13.78 -0.20
CA ALA A 89 2.75 14.27 -1.26
C ALA A 89 1.55 15.10 -0.75
N ARG A 90 1.77 16.08 0.14
CA ARG A 90 0.69 16.89 0.76
C ARG A 90 -0.12 17.76 -0.20
N THR A 91 0.44 18.10 -1.36
CA THR A 91 -0.20 18.99 -2.34
C THR A 91 -0.26 18.37 -3.75
N GLY A 92 -0.18 17.04 -3.85
CA GLY A 92 -0.27 16.33 -5.12
C GLY A 92 -1.38 15.30 -5.11
N THR A 93 -1.61 14.67 -6.25
CA THR A 93 -2.60 13.61 -6.42
C THR A 93 -1.87 12.29 -6.65
N VAL A 94 -2.27 11.24 -5.93
CA VAL A 94 -1.83 9.87 -6.19
C VAL A 94 -2.98 9.11 -6.82
N GLU A 95 -2.68 8.41 -7.90
CA GLU A 95 -3.61 7.58 -8.64
C GLU A 95 -3.07 6.15 -8.75
N ILE A 96 -3.92 5.16 -8.55
CA ILE A 96 -3.65 3.75 -8.85
C ILE A 96 -4.59 3.34 -9.99
N ASN A 97 -4.04 2.92 -11.13
CA ASN A 97 -4.80 2.61 -12.35
C ASN A 97 -5.76 3.74 -12.79
N GLY A 98 -5.38 5.00 -12.50
CA GLY A 98 -6.16 6.19 -12.83
C GLY A 98 -7.22 6.57 -11.79
N GLU A 99 -7.43 5.75 -10.75
CA GLU A 99 -8.30 6.09 -9.62
C GLU A 99 -7.52 6.83 -8.54
N LYS A 100 -8.05 7.97 -8.08
CA LYS A 100 -7.43 8.76 -7.02
C LYS A 100 -7.56 8.04 -5.68
N ILE A 101 -6.48 8.03 -4.91
CA ILE A 101 -6.46 7.47 -3.56
C ILE A 101 -6.14 8.53 -2.51
N ASP A 102 -6.61 8.29 -1.30
CA ASP A 102 -6.23 9.10 -0.15
C ASP A 102 -4.79 8.79 0.28
N VAL A 103 -4.06 9.84 0.61
CA VAL A 103 -2.68 9.77 1.07
C VAL A 103 -2.61 10.44 2.44
N ASN A 104 -2.01 9.73 3.39
CA ASN A 104 -1.78 10.23 4.73
C ASN A 104 -0.83 11.45 4.72
N SER A 105 -0.88 12.24 5.79
CA SER A 105 -0.06 13.46 5.93
C SER A 105 1.46 13.21 5.93
N ASP A 106 1.88 11.96 6.17
CA ASP A 106 3.25 11.46 6.12
C ASP A 106 3.63 10.85 4.74
N GLY A 107 2.73 10.94 3.76
CA GLY A 107 2.93 10.49 2.38
C GLY A 107 2.65 9.00 2.17
N THR A 108 2.20 8.27 3.20
CA THR A 108 1.85 6.86 3.07
C THR A 108 0.43 6.66 2.55
N PHE A 109 0.17 5.52 1.90
CA PHE A 109 -1.17 5.12 1.50
C PHE A 109 -1.34 3.60 1.59
N GLU A 110 -2.59 3.16 1.67
CA GLU A 110 -2.96 1.74 1.69
C GLU A 110 -4.21 1.53 0.83
N VAL A 111 -4.14 0.55 -0.07
CA VAL A 111 -5.26 0.15 -0.95
C VAL A 111 -5.52 -1.34 -0.71
N LYS A 112 -6.76 -1.67 -0.36
CA LYS A 112 -7.21 -3.04 -0.08
C LYS A 112 -8.09 -3.60 -1.19
N GLY A 113 -8.28 -4.91 -1.19
CA GLY A 113 -9.24 -5.56 -2.10
C GLY A 113 -8.82 -5.55 -3.56
N ILE A 114 -7.51 -5.48 -3.84
CA ILE A 114 -7.01 -5.39 -5.20
C ILE A 114 -7.12 -6.75 -5.89
N LYS A 115 -7.80 -6.76 -7.04
CA LYS A 115 -8.00 -7.96 -7.87
C LYS A 115 -7.06 -8.03 -9.06
N GLU A 116 -6.53 -6.89 -9.48
CA GLU A 116 -5.63 -6.75 -10.61
C GLU A 116 -4.22 -7.15 -10.21
N LYS A 117 -3.57 -8.00 -11.01
CA LYS A 117 -2.20 -8.46 -10.74
C LYS A 117 -1.13 -7.46 -11.14
N GLU A 118 -1.51 -6.44 -11.91
CA GLU A 118 -0.62 -5.37 -12.33
C GLU A 118 -1.29 -4.02 -12.11
N LEU A 119 -0.57 -3.14 -11.43
CA LEU A 119 -1.02 -1.80 -11.10
C LEU A 119 -0.04 -0.78 -11.64
N LYS A 120 -0.56 0.35 -12.10
CA LYS A 120 0.18 1.55 -12.46
C LYS A 120 -0.11 2.63 -11.42
N GLY A 121 0.88 2.91 -10.58
CA GLY A 121 0.84 4.08 -9.71
C GLY A 121 1.31 5.33 -10.43
N THR A 122 0.64 6.44 -10.16
CA THR A 122 0.99 7.76 -10.68
C THR A 122 0.92 8.78 -9.56
N PHE A 123 1.98 9.56 -9.37
CA PHE A 123 1.99 10.73 -8.51
C PHE A 123 2.12 11.99 -9.37
N LYS A 124 1.18 12.92 -9.24
CA LYS A 124 1.15 14.21 -9.96
C LYS A 124 1.23 15.36 -8.97
N ARG A 125 2.12 16.32 -9.20
CA ARG A 125 2.20 17.55 -8.43
C ARG A 125 2.69 18.70 -9.31
N LYS A 126 1.82 19.66 -9.60
CA LYS A 126 2.08 20.81 -10.49
C LYS A 126 2.79 20.34 -11.77
N ASP A 127 4.11 20.53 -11.84
CA ASP A 127 4.94 20.29 -13.01
C ASP A 127 5.66 18.92 -12.98
N TYR A 128 5.39 18.10 -11.97
CA TYR A 128 6.04 16.80 -11.78
C TYR A 128 5.05 15.65 -11.89
N THR A 129 5.45 14.60 -12.61
CA THR A 129 4.73 13.33 -12.68
C THR A 129 5.72 12.18 -12.50
N ALA A 130 5.50 11.35 -11.49
CA ALA A 130 6.19 10.07 -11.32
C ALA A 130 5.21 8.93 -11.64
N GLN A 131 5.65 7.93 -12.39
CA GLN A 131 4.85 6.75 -12.72
C GLN A 131 5.66 5.48 -12.46
N LYS A 132 5.02 4.47 -11.89
CA LYS A 132 5.64 3.17 -11.64
C LYS A 132 4.61 2.06 -11.76
N SER A 133 4.95 1.01 -12.50
CA SER A 133 4.17 -0.21 -12.56
C SER A 133 4.68 -1.23 -11.55
N ILE A 134 3.77 -1.94 -10.90
CA ILE A 134 4.07 -3.01 -9.96
C ILE A 134 3.22 -4.24 -10.27
N LYS A 135 3.86 -5.41 -10.28
CA LYS A 135 3.17 -6.69 -10.33
C LYS A 135 2.97 -7.18 -8.90
N LEU A 136 1.72 -7.38 -8.53
CA LEU A 136 1.35 -7.83 -7.20
C LEU A 136 1.62 -9.31 -7.05
N LYS A 137 2.15 -9.69 -5.89
CA LYS A 137 2.24 -11.07 -5.45
C LYS A 137 1.08 -11.39 -4.52
N ASP A 138 0.28 -12.38 -4.90
CA ASP A 138 -0.90 -12.83 -4.16
C ASP A 138 -0.52 -13.21 -2.73
N GLY A 139 -1.35 -12.79 -1.76
CA GLY A 139 -1.17 -13.12 -0.34
C GLY A 139 0.01 -12.44 0.36
N THR A 140 0.61 -11.40 -0.24
CA THR A 140 1.72 -10.65 0.36
C THR A 140 1.47 -9.14 0.35
N GLN A 141 2.12 -8.42 1.27
CA GLN A 141 2.20 -6.98 1.22
C GLN A 141 3.11 -6.57 0.05
N ASN A 142 2.62 -5.67 -0.80
CA ASN A 142 3.39 -5.09 -1.89
C ASN A 142 3.64 -3.61 -1.58
N ASP A 143 4.88 -3.15 -1.72
CA ASP A 143 5.26 -1.76 -1.44
C ASP A 143 5.50 -0.99 -2.75
N LEU A 144 4.86 0.17 -2.89
CA LEU A 144 5.01 1.05 -4.05
C LEU A 144 5.53 2.43 -3.66
N GLU A 145 6.69 2.77 -4.21
CA GLU A 145 7.34 4.06 -4.02
C GLU A 145 7.18 4.94 -5.27
N LEU A 146 6.47 6.05 -5.13
CA LEU A 146 6.25 7.06 -6.17
C LEU A 146 6.96 8.35 -5.78
N PHE A 147 8.24 8.41 -6.13
CA PHE A 147 9.09 9.55 -5.80
C PHE A 147 9.49 10.32 -7.06
N CYS A 148 9.50 11.64 -6.93
CA CYS A 148 10.25 12.54 -7.80
C CYS A 148 11.62 12.84 -7.20
#